data_AF-A0AA36DPM7-F1
#
_entry.id   AF-A0AA36DPM7-F1
#
_cell.length_a   1.000
_cell.length_b   1.000
_cell.length_c   1.000
_cell.angle_alpha   90.00
_cell.angle_beta   90.00
_cell.angle_gamma   90.00
#
_symmetry.space_group_name_H-M   'P 1'
#
loop_
_entity.id
_entity.type
_entity.pdbx_description
1 polymer ?
#
loop_
_entity_poly.entity_id
_entity_poly.type
_entity_poly.pdbx_seq_one_letter_code
_entity_poly.pdbx_strand_id
1 'polypeptide(L)'
;MAPLTSDVKKNLVSSLSVAPLGDGHHGRDFYKYFFTSHPEVRKFYKGAENFTGEDVLKSERFDKLGDNILLFVHVLANTCDNEPLFLAFTHRVMYEHFNRNIDPALWGVFFNTFWTGFLEDKGAKLSADQKASWDSMGTLFNKESQAYLTKLGLPHA
;
A
#
# COMPACT_ATOMS: atom_id res chain seq x y z
N MET A 1 19.90 -1.45 -8.47
CA MET A 1 19.79 -1.69 -7.02
C MET A 1 20.00 -3.18 -6.83
N ALA A 2 20.54 -3.60 -5.69
CA ALA A 2 20.53 -5.02 -5.37
C ALA A 2 19.07 -5.45 -5.11
N PRO A 3 18.68 -6.70 -5.45
CA PRO A 3 17.38 -7.23 -5.07
C PRO A 3 17.20 -7.17 -3.55
N LEU A 4 15.96 -6.99 -3.09
CA LEU A 4 15.68 -7.02 -1.65
C LEU A 4 15.98 -8.42 -1.12
N THR A 5 16.45 -8.50 0.12
CA THR A 5 16.92 -9.75 0.70
C THR A 5 15.77 -10.57 1.29
N SER A 6 16.03 -11.84 1.58
CA SER A 6 15.11 -12.69 2.36
C SER A 6 14.81 -12.11 3.74
N ASP A 7 15.75 -11.38 4.34
CA ASP A 7 15.56 -10.73 5.64
C ASP A 7 14.56 -9.58 5.56
N VAL A 8 14.62 -8.78 4.47
CA VAL A 8 13.61 -7.75 4.19
C VAL A 8 12.23 -8.39 4.09
N LYS A 9 12.08 -9.45 3.30
CA LYS A 9 10.82 -10.19 3.19
C LYS A 9 10.33 -10.70 4.54
N LYS A 10 11.20 -11.33 5.33
CA LYS A 10 10.84 -11.85 6.66
C LYS A 10 10.31 -10.75 7.57
N ASN A 11 10.97 -9.58 7.58
CA ASN A 11 10.54 -8.44 8.36
C ASN A 11 9.18 -7.89 7.89
N LEU A 12 9.00 -7.73 6.58
CA LEU A 12 7.72 -7.29 6.00
C LEU A 12 6.59 -8.25 6.36
N VAL A 13 6.74 -9.54 6.04
CA VAL A 13 5.70 -10.56 6.26
C VAL A 13 5.37 -10.71 7.74
N SER A 14 6.36 -10.70 8.63
CA SER A 14 6.10 -10.77 10.08
C SER A 14 5.31 -9.57 10.60
N SER A 15 5.54 -8.37 10.04
CA SER A 15 4.80 -7.16 10.44
C SER A 15 3.31 -7.18 10.06
N LEU A 16 2.92 -8.03 9.10
CA LEU A 16 1.54 -8.15 8.62
C LEU A 16 0.65 -9.02 9.52
N SER A 17 1.16 -9.54 10.64
CA SER A 17 0.39 -10.43 11.53
C SER A 17 -0.85 -9.78 12.15
N VAL A 18 -0.90 -8.45 12.23
CA VAL A 18 -2.06 -7.68 12.74
C VAL A 18 -3.12 -7.40 11.66
N ALA A 19 -2.80 -7.72 10.41
CA ALA A 19 -3.66 -7.56 9.24
C ALA A 19 -3.50 -8.77 8.30
N PRO A 20 -3.86 -9.99 8.74
CA PRO A 20 -3.80 -11.19 7.90
C PRO A 20 -4.77 -11.12 6.73
N LEU A 21 -4.50 -11.87 5.66
CA LEU A 21 -5.45 -12.06 4.55
C LEU A 21 -6.65 -12.89 5.00
N GLY A 22 -7.79 -12.67 4.33
CA GLY A 22 -9.02 -13.42 4.59
C GLY A 22 -9.89 -12.76 5.65
N ASP A 23 -10.22 -13.53 6.69
CA ASP A 23 -11.23 -13.15 7.69
C ASP A 23 -10.88 -11.83 8.42
N GLY A 24 -11.90 -11.06 8.80
CA GLY A 24 -11.76 -9.95 9.75
C GLY A 24 -11.76 -8.53 9.19
N HIS A 25 -12.16 -8.32 7.93
CA HIS A 25 -12.30 -6.99 7.29
C HIS A 25 -11.07 -6.08 7.46
N HIS A 26 -9.86 -6.64 7.62
CA HIS A 26 -8.66 -5.88 7.94
C HIS A 26 -8.29 -4.85 6.87
N GLY A 27 -8.61 -5.13 5.61
CA GLY A 27 -8.45 -4.16 4.53
C GLY A 27 -9.43 -2.99 4.61
N ARG A 28 -10.65 -3.20 5.13
CA ARG A 28 -11.60 -2.10 5.37
C ARG A 28 -11.12 -1.22 6.53
N ASP A 29 -10.53 -1.83 7.56
CA ASP A 29 -9.91 -1.08 8.66
C ASP A 29 -8.80 -0.16 8.16
N PHE A 30 -8.02 -0.59 7.15
CA PHE A 30 -7.05 0.30 6.50
C PHE A 30 -7.72 1.56 5.94
N TYR A 31 -8.85 1.43 5.25
CA TYR A 31 -9.56 2.61 4.72
C TYR A 31 -10.18 3.47 5.82
N LYS A 32 -10.63 2.88 6.94
CA LYS A 32 -11.07 3.65 8.11
C LYS A 32 -9.93 4.51 8.64
N TYR A 33 -8.77 3.91 8.88
CA TYR A 33 -7.56 4.62 9.30
C TYR A 33 -7.19 5.69 8.27
N PHE A 34 -7.11 5.32 7.00
CA PHE A 34 -6.63 6.19 5.94
C PHE A 34 -7.51 7.43 5.75
N PHE A 35 -8.83 7.28 5.82
CA PHE A 35 -9.76 8.42 5.70
C PHE A 35 -9.82 9.29 6.96
N THR A 36 -9.47 8.73 8.12
CA THR A 36 -9.45 9.45 9.40
C THR A 36 -8.16 10.24 9.56
N SER A 37 -7.02 9.61 9.30
CA SER A 37 -5.69 10.17 9.52
C SER A 37 -5.16 10.97 8.33
N HIS A 38 -5.64 10.68 7.12
CA HIS A 38 -5.20 11.30 5.86
C HIS A 38 -6.40 11.77 5.02
N PRO A 39 -7.27 12.66 5.54
CA PRO A 39 -8.52 13.04 4.90
C PRO A 39 -8.36 13.64 3.49
N GLU A 40 -7.18 14.16 3.14
CA GLU A 40 -6.85 14.70 1.82
C GLU A 40 -6.88 13.66 0.70
N VAL A 41 -6.72 12.38 1.02
CA VAL A 41 -6.70 11.28 0.02
C VAL A 41 -8.09 10.93 -0.47
N ARG A 42 -9.14 11.34 0.26
CA ARG A 42 -10.55 11.07 -0.08
C ARG A 42 -10.94 11.63 -1.45
N LYS A 43 -10.23 12.66 -1.93
CA LYS A 43 -10.44 13.27 -3.27
C LYS A 43 -10.30 12.26 -4.43
N PHE A 44 -9.58 11.17 -4.22
CA PHE A 44 -9.39 10.10 -5.23
C PHE A 44 -10.54 9.08 -5.24
N TYR A 45 -11.44 9.11 -4.26
CA TYR A 45 -12.52 8.13 -4.09
C TYR A 45 -13.87 8.75 -4.44
N LYS A 46 -14.21 8.78 -5.73
CA LYS A 46 -15.45 9.39 -6.24
C LYS A 46 -16.70 8.87 -5.54
N GLY A 47 -17.55 9.78 -5.07
CA GLY A 47 -18.75 9.48 -4.29
C GLY A 47 -18.50 9.22 -2.80
N ALA A 48 -17.24 9.23 -2.35
CA ALA A 48 -16.83 9.02 -0.97
C ALA A 48 -15.90 10.14 -0.46
N GLU A 49 -15.87 11.29 -1.15
CA GLU A 49 -14.97 12.42 -0.83
C GLU A 49 -15.19 12.96 0.59
N ASN A 50 -16.41 12.85 1.10
CA ASN A 50 -16.81 13.32 2.43
C ASN A 50 -17.02 12.19 3.46
N PHE A 51 -16.68 10.95 3.12
CA PHE A 51 -16.85 9.84 4.06
C PHE A 51 -15.99 10.06 5.32
N THR A 52 -16.57 9.73 6.47
CA THR A 52 -15.87 9.51 7.72
C THR A 52 -15.36 8.06 7.79
N GLY A 53 -14.49 7.76 8.77
CA GLY A 53 -14.08 6.38 9.05
C GLY A 53 -15.25 5.45 9.38
N GLU A 54 -16.32 5.97 9.99
CA GLU A 54 -17.52 5.19 10.32
C GLU A 54 -18.39 4.93 9.08
N ASP A 55 -18.40 5.83 8.10
CA ASP A 55 -19.08 5.60 6.81
C ASP A 55 -18.37 4.51 6.00
N VAL A 56 -17.03 4.48 6.07
CA VAL A 56 -16.22 3.41 5.45
C VAL A 56 -16.58 2.04 6.02
N LEU A 57 -16.73 1.92 7.35
CA LEU A 57 -17.07 0.65 8.00
C LEU A 57 -18.44 0.07 7.60
N LYS A 58 -19.34 0.90 7.06
CA LYS A 58 -20.69 0.49 6.64
C LYS A 58 -20.79 0.25 5.13
N SER A 59 -19.67 0.32 4.40
CA SER A 59 -19.68 0.34 2.95
C SER A 59 -19.11 -0.95 2.34
N GLU A 60 -19.94 -1.69 1.63
CA GLU A 60 -19.53 -2.88 0.85
C GLU A 60 -18.48 -2.56 -0.22
N ARG A 61 -18.44 -1.31 -0.71
CA ARG A 61 -17.38 -0.86 -1.63
C ARG A 61 -16.01 -0.98 -0.96
N PHE A 62 -15.91 -0.59 0.32
CA PHE A 62 -14.66 -0.60 1.05
C PHE A 62 -14.30 -1.97 1.63
N ASP A 63 -15.25 -2.91 1.69
CA ASP A 63 -14.92 -4.33 1.84
C ASP A 63 -14.12 -4.81 0.62
N LYS A 64 -14.65 -4.62 -0.60
CA LYS A 64 -13.98 -5.04 -1.83
C LYS A 64 -12.63 -4.34 -2.06
N LEU A 65 -12.58 -3.03 -1.83
CA LEU A 65 -11.32 -2.30 -1.90
C LEU A 65 -10.34 -2.78 -0.84
N GLY A 66 -10.84 -3.07 0.36
CA GLY A 66 -10.07 -3.59 1.48
C GLY A 66 -9.39 -4.91 1.14
N ASP A 67 -10.13 -5.87 0.62
CA ASP A 67 -9.59 -7.18 0.23
C ASP A 67 -8.49 -7.02 -0.83
N ASN A 68 -8.71 -6.15 -1.81
CA ASN A 68 -7.74 -5.90 -2.88
C ASN A 68 -6.45 -5.25 -2.38
N ILE A 69 -6.55 -4.18 -1.56
CA ILE A 69 -5.34 -3.51 -1.06
C ILE A 69 -4.54 -4.43 -0.16
N LEU A 70 -5.22 -5.21 0.69
CA LEU A 70 -4.57 -6.17 1.57
C LEU A 70 -3.84 -7.26 0.76
N LEU A 71 -4.51 -7.81 -0.26
CA LEU A 71 -3.88 -8.76 -1.19
C LEU A 71 -2.64 -8.17 -1.86
N PHE A 72 -2.72 -6.95 -2.40
CA PHE A 72 -1.61 -6.34 -3.11
C PHE A 72 -0.39 -6.14 -2.20
N VAL A 73 -0.60 -5.65 -0.99
CA VAL A 73 0.49 -5.44 -0.04
C VAL A 73 1.12 -6.77 0.39
N HIS A 74 0.31 -7.80 0.65
CA HIS A 74 0.83 -9.12 0.98
C HIS A 74 1.62 -9.75 -0.17
N VAL A 75 1.16 -9.62 -1.42
CA VAL A 75 1.89 -10.11 -2.60
C VAL A 75 3.23 -9.39 -2.76
N LEU A 76 3.25 -8.05 -2.67
CA LEU A 76 4.48 -7.26 -2.75
C LEU A 76 5.47 -7.67 -1.65
N ALA A 77 5.01 -7.82 -0.39
CA ALA A 77 5.86 -8.24 0.72
C ALA A 77 6.40 -9.67 0.53
N ASN A 78 5.59 -10.61 0.05
CA ASN A 78 5.99 -12.01 -0.13
C ASN A 78 6.89 -12.25 -1.36
N THR A 79 6.92 -11.32 -2.30
CA THR A 79 7.65 -11.45 -3.56
C THR A 79 8.80 -10.46 -3.70
N CYS A 80 9.05 -9.61 -2.71
CA CYS A 80 10.06 -8.56 -2.79
C CYS A 80 11.49 -9.09 -3.00
N ASP A 81 11.77 -10.32 -2.56
CA ASP A 81 13.03 -11.05 -2.77
C ASP A 81 13.18 -11.68 -4.17
N ASN A 82 12.11 -11.68 -4.96
CA ASN A 82 12.08 -12.09 -6.36
C ASN A 82 11.84 -10.85 -7.24
N GLU A 83 12.92 -10.10 -7.50
CA GLU A 83 12.85 -8.79 -8.16
C GLU A 83 12.05 -8.79 -9.48
N PRO A 84 12.26 -9.71 -10.45
CA PRO A 84 11.45 -9.72 -11.67
C PRO A 84 9.93 -9.84 -11.43
N LEU A 85 9.53 -10.67 -10.46
CA LEU A 85 8.12 -10.84 -10.11
C LEU A 85 7.57 -9.58 -9.40
N PHE A 86 8.34 -9.02 -8.47
CA PHE A 86 7.96 -7.80 -7.75
C PHE A 86 7.76 -6.61 -8.71
N LEU A 87 8.67 -6.41 -9.66
CA LEU A 87 8.59 -5.32 -10.64
C LEU A 87 7.39 -5.51 -11.58
N ALA A 88 7.17 -6.73 -12.09
CA ALA A 88 6.01 -7.04 -12.91
C ALA A 88 4.68 -6.81 -12.17
N PHE A 89 4.61 -7.20 -10.89
CA PHE A 89 3.43 -6.94 -10.07
C PHE A 89 3.25 -5.44 -9.76
N THR A 90 4.35 -4.69 -9.58
CA THR A 90 4.31 -3.23 -9.46
C THR A 90 3.67 -2.58 -10.70
N HIS A 91 4.04 -3.00 -11.91
CA HIS A 91 3.39 -2.52 -13.14
C HIS A 91 1.90 -2.86 -13.16
N ARG A 92 1.51 -4.05 -12.70
CA ARG A 92 0.10 -4.43 -12.61
C ARG A 92 -0.66 -3.49 -11.67
N VAL A 93 -0.13 -3.20 -10.49
CA VAL A 93 -0.71 -2.23 -9.55
C VAL A 93 -0.83 -0.87 -10.22
N MET A 94 0.22 -0.38 -10.86
CA MET A 94 0.21 0.94 -11.52
C MET A 94 -0.80 1.02 -12.67
N TYR A 95 -0.91 -0.04 -13.48
CA TYR A 95 -1.90 -0.15 -14.54
C TYR A 95 -3.34 -0.10 -14.01
N GLU A 96 -3.60 -0.49 -12.76
CA GLU A 96 -4.94 -0.34 -12.19
C GLU A 96 -5.23 1.08 -11.67
N HIS A 97 -4.21 1.95 -11.59
CA HIS A 97 -4.29 3.27 -10.98
C HIS A 97 -4.04 4.45 -11.93
N PHE A 98 -3.45 4.24 -13.11
CA PHE A 98 -3.02 5.31 -14.03
C PHE A 98 -4.12 6.32 -14.42
N ASN A 99 -5.37 5.88 -14.59
CA ASN A 99 -6.49 6.77 -14.94
C ASN A 99 -7.17 7.44 -13.73
N ARG A 100 -6.64 7.28 -12.51
CA ARG A 100 -7.24 7.80 -11.28
C ARG A 100 -6.68 9.17 -10.87
N ASN A 101 -5.79 9.75 -11.67
CA ASN A 101 -5.11 11.03 -11.40
C ASN A 101 -4.49 11.08 -10.00
N ILE A 102 -3.88 9.96 -9.57
CA ILE A 102 -3.14 9.89 -8.31
C ILE A 102 -1.91 10.79 -8.43
N ASP A 103 -1.67 11.61 -7.41
CA ASP A 103 -0.46 12.41 -7.30
C ASP A 103 0.76 11.46 -7.27
N PRO A 104 1.71 11.55 -8.23
CA PRO A 104 2.84 10.63 -8.29
C PRO A 104 3.71 10.60 -7.03
N ALA A 105 3.73 11.67 -6.23
CA ALA A 105 4.47 11.69 -4.97
C ALA A 105 3.92 10.69 -3.95
N LEU A 106 2.63 10.32 -4.04
CA LEU A 106 1.98 9.40 -3.11
C LEU A 106 2.55 7.98 -3.19
N TRP A 107 3.12 7.57 -4.33
CA TRP A 107 3.77 6.28 -4.47
C TRP A 107 5.01 6.15 -3.56
N GLY A 108 5.72 7.25 -3.30
CA GLY A 108 6.89 7.30 -2.44
C GLY A 108 6.59 7.25 -0.95
N VAL A 109 5.38 7.64 -0.54
CA VAL A 109 5.01 7.74 0.89
C VAL A 109 4.02 6.66 1.34
N PHE A 110 3.41 5.92 0.41
CA PHE A 110 2.36 4.95 0.73
C PHE A 110 2.81 3.93 1.79
N PHE A 111 3.95 3.29 1.60
CA PHE A 111 4.39 2.22 2.49
C PHE A 111 4.99 2.73 3.81
N ASN A 112 5.86 3.74 3.75
CA ASN A 112 6.57 4.21 4.94
C ASN A 112 5.74 5.13 5.85
N THR A 113 4.64 5.68 5.35
CA THR A 113 3.76 6.59 6.09
C THR A 113 2.38 5.98 6.29
N PHE A 114 1.65 5.67 5.22
CA PHE A 114 0.24 5.24 5.35
C PHE A 114 0.12 3.81 5.84
N TRP A 115 0.89 2.89 5.25
CA TRP A 115 0.79 1.47 5.58
C TRP A 115 1.36 1.14 6.96
N THR A 116 2.58 1.60 7.26
CA THR A 116 3.18 1.44 8.60
C THR A 116 2.34 2.10 9.68
N GLY A 117 1.80 3.30 9.45
CA GLY A 117 0.90 3.97 10.37
C GLY A 117 -0.38 3.17 10.64
N PHE A 118 -0.96 2.55 9.60
CA PHE A 118 -2.08 1.63 9.76
C PHE A 118 -1.72 0.39 10.59
N LEU A 119 -0.56 -0.24 10.36
CA LEU A 119 -0.14 -1.39 11.15
C LEU A 119 0.00 -1.02 12.63
N GLU A 120 0.55 0.16 12.93
CA GLU A 120 0.66 0.67 14.31
C GLU A 120 -0.70 1.02 14.92
N ASP A 121 -1.62 1.61 14.15
CA ASP A 121 -3.03 1.84 14.58
C ASP A 121 -3.76 0.53 14.91
N LYS A 122 -3.46 -0.55 14.17
CA LYS A 122 -3.93 -1.91 14.45
C LYS A 122 -3.25 -2.56 15.66
N GLY A 123 -2.31 -1.88 16.30
CA GLY A 123 -1.63 -2.33 17.51
C GLY A 123 -0.28 -3.03 17.28
N ALA A 124 0.26 -3.03 16.07
CA ALA A 124 1.62 -3.50 15.85
C ALA A 124 2.63 -2.58 16.54
N LYS A 125 3.68 -3.19 17.12
CA LYS A 125 4.87 -2.47 17.57
C LYS A 125 5.99 -2.72 16.58
N LEU A 126 6.03 -1.93 15.51
CA LEU A 126 7.02 -2.11 14.45
C LEU A 126 8.43 -1.83 14.96
N SER A 127 9.32 -2.80 14.80
CA SER A 127 10.75 -2.64 15.08
C SER A 127 11.43 -1.70 14.06
N ALA A 128 12.62 -1.22 14.40
CA ALA A 128 13.44 -0.42 13.48
C ALA A 128 13.71 -1.17 12.16
N ASP A 129 14.01 -2.47 12.23
CA ASP A 129 14.27 -3.29 11.05
C ASP A 129 13.03 -3.48 10.17
N GLN A 130 11.84 -3.61 10.78
CA GLN A 130 10.58 -3.67 10.04
C GLN A 130 10.28 -2.35 9.33
N LYS A 131 10.48 -1.21 10.00
CA LYS A 131 10.32 0.12 9.39
C LYS A 131 11.30 0.33 8.23
N ALA A 132 12.57 -0.03 8.42
CA ALA A 132 13.59 0.04 7.38
C ALA A 132 13.29 -0.89 6.19
N SER A 133 12.68 -2.06 6.45
CA SER A 133 12.27 -2.99 5.41
C SER A 133 11.10 -2.45 4.58
N TRP A 134 10.09 -1.84 5.22
CA TRP A 134 8.99 -1.14 4.53
C TRP A 134 9.50 0.04 3.70
N ASP A 135 10.45 0.81 4.23
CA ASP A 135 11.05 1.93 3.50
C ASP A 135 11.86 1.47 2.28
N SER A 136 12.66 0.41 2.43
CA SER A 136 13.43 -0.18 1.32
C SER A 136 12.52 -0.71 0.21
N MET A 137 11.46 -1.43 0.57
CA MET A 137 10.49 -1.96 -0.38
C MET A 137 9.67 -0.84 -1.03
N GLY A 138 9.25 0.17 -0.26
CA GLY A 138 8.56 1.36 -0.76
C GLY A 138 9.42 2.17 -1.72
N THR A 139 10.72 2.32 -1.45
CA THR A 139 11.68 2.98 -2.33
C THR A 139 11.80 2.27 -3.67
N LEU A 140 11.92 0.93 -3.66
CA LEU A 140 11.98 0.14 -4.89
C LEU A 140 10.66 0.23 -5.68
N PHE A 141 9.52 0.09 -4.99
CA PHE A 141 8.20 0.24 -5.58
C PHE A 141 8.04 1.61 -6.26
N ASN A 142 8.33 2.69 -5.53
CA ASN A 142 8.21 4.05 -6.05
C ASN A 142 9.10 4.25 -7.28
N LYS A 143 10.37 3.84 -7.22
CA LYS A 143 11.27 3.97 -8.37
C LYS A 143 10.68 3.30 -9.62
N GLU A 144 10.17 2.08 -9.48
CA GLU A 144 9.59 1.35 -10.61
C GLU A 144 8.28 2.00 -11.08
N SER A 145 7.45 2.48 -10.16
CA SER A 145 6.24 3.23 -10.47
C SER A 145 6.52 4.50 -11.26
N GLN A 146 7.51 5.30 -10.87
CA GLN A 146 7.90 6.51 -11.60
C GLN A 146 8.44 6.15 -12.99
N ALA A 147 9.29 5.12 -13.10
CA ALA A 147 9.80 4.65 -14.39
C ALA A 147 8.66 4.21 -15.32
N TYR A 148 7.65 3.53 -14.78
CA TYR A 148 6.49 3.08 -15.54
C TYR A 148 5.59 4.26 -15.97
N LEU A 149 5.35 5.23 -15.10
CA LEU A 149 4.62 6.46 -15.44
C LEU A 149 5.32 7.24 -16.56
N THR A 150 6.64 7.40 -16.48
CA THR A 150 7.45 8.03 -17.53
C THR A 150 7.30 7.29 -18.87
N LYS A 151 7.35 5.95 -18.86
CA LYS A 151 7.15 5.12 -20.06
C LYS A 151 5.77 5.32 -20.70
N LEU A 152 4.75 5.57 -19.89
CA LEU A 152 3.38 5.83 -20.36
C LEU A 152 3.13 7.30 -20.75
N GLY A 153 4.11 8.19 -20.60
CA GLY A 153 3.94 9.62 -20.86
C GLY A 153 3.00 10.31 -19.84
N LEU A 154 2.93 9.79 -18.62
CA LEU A 154 2.07 10.29 -17.55
C LEU A 154 2.86 11.16 -16.55
N PRO A 155 2.16 11.98 -15.73
CA PRO A 155 2.80 12.72 -14.64
C PRO A 155 3.62 11.78 -13.73
N HIS A 156 4.83 12.21 -13.38
CA HIS A 156 5.80 11.51 -12.53
C HIS A 156 6.54 12.52 -11.65
N ALA A 157 7.17 12.04 -10.56
CA ALA A 157 7.90 12.84 -9.57
C ALA A 157 9.37 12.44 -9.47
#